data_AF-A0A0K1F1G1-F1
#
_entry.id   AF-A0A0K1F1G1-F1
#
_cell.length_a   1.000
_cell.length_b   1.000
_cell.length_c   1.000
_cell.angle_alpha   90.00
_cell.angle_beta   90.00
_cell.angle_gamma   90.00
#
_symmetry.space_group_name_H-M   'P 1'
#
loop_
_entity.id
_entity.type
_entity.pdbx_description
1 polymer ?
#
loop_
_entity_poly.entity_id
_entity_poly.type
_entity_poly.pdbx_seq_one_letter_code
_entity_poly.pdbx_strand_id
1 'polypeptide(L)'
;MAGPITRRRLLAAGVALATATLPGCLGHRTDSEIEYDLSRRVLACLNEDDVDGLEALFCEASRARPELRAEIARGMGFFEGRVDLSAGWREGGWSTVSGGGLDVEGGRVLGRSVDPHVTGIVTDAGKRYGVRIYYCDVSVDHPDWVGVSEIDVIATRPDGEEGEKRVMGKILR
;
A
#
# COMPACT_ATOMS: atom_id res chain seq x y z
N MET A 1 62.23 50.87 0.44
CA MET A 1 62.37 50.63 1.90
C MET A 1 61.16 49.85 2.40
N ALA A 2 61.38 49.02 3.42
CA ALA A 2 60.59 47.88 3.89
C ALA A 2 59.11 48.14 4.31
N GLY A 3 58.33 47.05 4.42
CA GLY A 3 56.87 46.98 4.68
C GLY A 3 56.38 47.43 6.06
N PRO A 4 55.18 47.03 6.57
CA PRO A 4 54.65 45.65 6.53
C PRO A 4 53.14 45.46 6.23
N ILE A 5 52.81 44.20 5.95
CA ILE A 5 51.47 43.61 5.90
C ILE A 5 50.82 43.69 7.29
N THR A 6 49.59 44.19 7.39
CA THR A 6 48.74 43.92 8.56
C THR A 6 47.39 43.36 8.11
N ARG A 7 47.29 42.03 8.17
CA ARG A 7 46.01 41.31 8.21
C ARG A 7 45.22 41.76 9.43
N ARG A 8 43.99 42.24 9.27
CA ARG A 8 42.98 42.16 10.33
C ARG A 8 41.83 41.27 9.87
N ARG A 9 41.67 40.20 10.63
CA ARG A 9 40.70 39.13 10.50
C ARG A 9 39.31 39.62 10.96
N LEU A 10 38.27 39.09 10.28
CA LEU A 10 36.95 38.58 10.73
C LEU A 10 36.35 39.21 12.01
N LEU A 11 35.06 39.52 12.03
CA LEU A 11 34.01 38.58 12.43
C LEU A 11 32.67 38.97 11.80
N ALA A 12 32.20 38.21 10.81
CA ALA A 12 30.78 38.14 10.48
C ALA A 12 30.17 37.09 11.42
N ALA A 13 29.40 37.53 12.40
CA ALA A 13 28.64 36.65 13.28
C ALA A 13 27.46 36.06 12.48
N GLY A 14 27.69 34.91 11.85
CA GLY A 14 26.62 34.07 11.32
C GLY A 14 25.93 33.37 12.47
N VAL A 15 24.73 33.83 12.86
CA VAL A 15 23.83 33.09 13.72
C VAL A 15 23.29 31.92 12.89
N ALA A 16 23.92 30.75 13.02
CA ALA A 16 23.36 29.51 12.53
C ALA A 16 22.19 29.14 13.45
N LEU A 17 20.97 29.52 13.04
CA LEU A 17 19.75 29.02 13.65
C LEU A 17 19.65 27.54 13.26
N ALA A 18 20.18 26.67 14.12
CA ALA A 18 20.00 25.23 13.98
C ALA A 18 18.52 24.91 14.16
N THR A 19 17.79 24.78 13.06
CA THR A 19 16.47 24.16 13.04
C THR A 19 16.65 22.71 13.44
N ALA A 20 16.47 22.44 14.73
CA ALA A 20 16.28 21.09 15.24
C ALA A 20 14.98 20.55 14.64
N THR A 21 15.08 19.85 13.51
CA THR A 21 13.98 19.02 13.02
C THR A 21 13.87 17.85 13.98
N LEU A 22 12.94 17.93 14.92
CA LEU A 22 12.52 16.80 15.73
C LEU A 22 12.10 15.67 14.76
N PRO A 23 12.74 14.49 14.78
CA PRO A 23 12.21 13.32 14.11
C PRO A 23 11.04 12.80 14.96
N GLY A 24 9.90 13.48 14.85
CA GLY A 24 8.73 13.22 15.71
C GLY A 24 7.39 13.67 15.11
N CYS A 25 7.38 14.08 13.84
CA CYS A 25 6.15 14.33 13.09
C CYS A 25 6.16 13.49 11.80
N LEU A 26 6.39 12.17 11.93
CA LEU A 26 5.99 11.26 10.87
C LEU A 26 4.48 11.09 11.02
N GLY A 27 3.72 11.96 10.34
CA GLY A 27 2.28 11.75 10.22
C GLY A 27 2.05 10.38 9.58
N HIS A 28 1.32 9.50 10.26
CA HIS A 28 0.87 8.26 9.65
C HIS A 28 0.04 8.61 8.41
N ARG A 29 0.23 7.86 7.32
CA ARG A 29 -0.66 7.98 6.15
C ARG A 29 -2.09 7.76 6.61
N THR A 30 -3.01 8.61 6.16
CA THR A 30 -4.44 8.46 6.40
C THR A 30 -4.96 7.15 5.77
N ASP A 31 -6.10 6.65 6.26
CA ASP A 31 -6.73 5.44 5.68
C ASP A 31 -6.99 5.64 4.18
N SER A 32 -7.46 6.82 3.77
CA SER A 32 -7.73 7.14 2.36
C SER A 32 -6.46 7.18 1.50
N GLU A 33 -5.33 7.66 2.02
CA GLU A 33 -4.05 7.63 1.29
C GLU A 33 -3.56 6.19 1.08
N ILE A 34 -3.68 5.35 2.11
CA ILE A 34 -3.32 3.93 2.03
C ILE A 34 -4.25 3.19 1.07
N GLU A 35 -5.56 3.42 1.20
CA GLU A 35 -6.60 2.85 0.35
C GLU A 35 -6.34 3.16 -1.13
N TYR A 36 -6.11 4.44 -1.44
CA TYR A 36 -5.88 4.88 -2.81
C TYR A 36 -4.58 4.30 -3.39
N ASP A 37 -3.48 4.39 -2.64
CA ASP A 37 -2.16 3.89 -3.08
C ASP A 37 -2.19 2.37 -3.33
N LEU A 38 -2.65 1.60 -2.34
CA LEU A 38 -2.64 0.14 -2.43
C LEU A 38 -3.60 -0.37 -3.51
N SER A 39 -4.80 0.21 -3.59
CA SER A 39 -5.76 -0.19 -4.62
C SER A 39 -5.19 0.03 -6.02
N ARG A 40 -4.56 1.18 -6.27
CA ARG A 40 -3.93 1.45 -7.57
C ARG A 40 -2.77 0.51 -7.86
N ARG A 41 -1.89 0.27 -6.88
CA ARG A 41 -0.71 -0.59 -7.07
C ARG A 41 -1.11 -2.04 -7.34
N VAL A 42 -2.09 -2.57 -6.61
CA VAL A 42 -2.61 -3.93 -6.85
C VAL A 42 -3.24 -4.02 -8.24
N LEU A 43 -4.12 -3.09 -8.62
CA LEU A 43 -4.72 -3.11 -9.96
C LEU A 43 -3.69 -2.93 -11.09
N ALA A 44 -2.65 -2.12 -10.87
CA ALA A 44 -1.57 -1.96 -11.84
C ALA A 44 -0.81 -3.29 -12.03
N CYS A 45 -0.47 -3.98 -10.94
CA CYS A 45 0.19 -5.28 -11.04
C CYS A 45 -0.70 -6.32 -11.74
N LEU A 46 -2.01 -6.31 -11.47
CA LEU A 46 -2.96 -7.20 -12.17
C LEU A 46 -3.07 -6.87 -13.68
N ASN A 47 -3.08 -5.59 -14.05
CA ASN A 47 -3.15 -5.16 -15.45
C ASN A 47 -1.89 -5.54 -16.27
N GLU A 48 -0.74 -5.53 -15.61
CA GLU A 48 0.58 -5.71 -16.22
C GLU A 48 1.13 -7.14 -16.04
N ASP A 49 0.36 -8.03 -15.41
CA ASP A 49 0.79 -9.38 -15.01
C ASP A 49 2.10 -9.37 -14.19
N ASP A 50 2.30 -8.32 -13.38
CA ASP A 50 3.52 -8.08 -12.60
C ASP A 50 3.53 -8.89 -11.29
N VAL A 51 3.87 -10.18 -11.42
CA VAL A 51 3.97 -11.12 -10.28
C VAL A 51 4.92 -10.61 -9.21
N ASP A 52 6.09 -10.11 -9.61
CA ASP A 52 7.13 -9.68 -8.66
C ASP A 52 6.71 -8.38 -7.94
N GLY A 53 6.09 -7.44 -8.66
CA GLY A 53 5.51 -6.23 -8.08
C GLY A 53 4.41 -6.52 -7.09
N LEU A 54 3.50 -7.46 -7.41
CA LEU A 54 2.42 -7.86 -6.49
C LEU A 54 2.99 -8.58 -5.27
N GLU A 55 3.95 -9.50 -5.45
CA GLU A 55 4.64 -10.21 -4.38
C GLU A 55 5.33 -9.23 -3.42
N ALA A 56 5.95 -8.17 -3.95
CA ALA A 56 6.64 -7.15 -3.16
C ALA A 56 5.72 -6.33 -2.24
N LEU A 57 4.40 -6.33 -2.46
CA LEU A 57 3.42 -5.69 -1.57
C LEU A 57 3.19 -6.49 -0.28
N PHE A 58 3.40 -7.81 -0.34
CA PHE A 58 3.10 -8.69 0.76
C PHE A 58 4.09 -8.53 1.94
N CYS A 59 3.57 -8.68 3.15
CA CYS A 59 4.37 -8.70 4.36
C CYS A 59 5.36 -9.87 4.36
N GLU A 60 6.38 -9.80 5.22
CA GLU A 60 7.42 -10.82 5.32
C GLU A 60 6.83 -12.20 5.61
N ALA A 61 5.89 -12.28 6.55
CA ALA A 61 5.23 -13.54 6.91
C ALA A 61 4.52 -14.21 5.73
N SER A 62 3.86 -13.41 4.87
CA SER A 62 3.23 -13.93 3.65
C SER A 62 4.27 -14.35 2.62
N ARG A 63 5.34 -13.55 2.41
CA ARG A 63 6.42 -13.85 1.47
C ARG A 63 7.27 -15.06 1.86
N ALA A 64 7.34 -15.38 3.14
CA ALA A 64 8.02 -16.58 3.62
C ALA A 64 7.30 -17.88 3.23
N ARG A 65 6.03 -17.81 2.80
CA ARG A 65 5.24 -18.98 2.40
C ARG A 65 5.62 -19.46 1.00
N PRO A 66 5.99 -20.74 0.81
CA PRO A 66 6.36 -21.26 -0.50
C PRO A 66 5.18 -21.29 -1.49
N GLU A 67 3.93 -21.25 -1.01
CA GLU A 67 2.74 -21.26 -1.86
C GLU A 67 2.43 -19.89 -2.47
N LEU A 68 2.94 -18.79 -1.89
CA LEU A 68 2.53 -17.42 -2.25
C LEU A 68 2.62 -17.17 -3.75
N ARG A 69 3.77 -17.49 -4.36
CA ARG A 69 3.99 -17.22 -5.78
C ARG A 69 3.03 -18.00 -6.68
N ALA A 70 2.68 -19.23 -6.29
CA ALA A 70 1.69 -20.02 -7.01
C ALA A 70 0.25 -19.50 -6.80
N GLU A 71 -0.06 -18.96 -5.62
CA GLU A 71 -1.32 -18.26 -5.36
C GLU A 71 -1.45 -17.01 -6.22
N ILE A 72 -0.40 -16.18 -6.28
CA ILE A 72 -0.35 -14.97 -7.11
C ILE A 72 -0.59 -15.32 -8.58
N ALA A 73 0.13 -16.29 -9.13
CA ALA A 73 -0.04 -16.71 -10.52
C ALA A 73 -1.47 -17.17 -10.83
N ARG A 74 -2.12 -17.90 -9.90
CA ARG A 74 -3.53 -18.31 -10.06
C ARG A 74 -4.50 -17.14 -9.92
N GLY A 75 -4.20 -16.17 -9.06
CA GLY A 75 -4.99 -14.95 -8.87
C GLY A 75 -4.94 -14.05 -10.11
N MET A 76 -3.75 -13.83 -10.66
CA MET A 76 -3.55 -13.08 -11.91
C MET A 76 -4.23 -13.76 -13.09
N GLY A 77 -4.03 -15.07 -13.27
CA GLY A 77 -4.71 -15.82 -14.35
C GLY A 77 -6.24 -15.88 -14.23
N PHE A 78 -6.81 -15.54 -13.07
CA PHE A 78 -8.26 -15.42 -12.86
C PHE A 78 -8.80 -14.03 -13.20
N PHE A 79 -7.96 -12.99 -13.14
CA PHE A 79 -8.31 -11.62 -13.45
C PHE A 79 -8.16 -11.36 -14.96
N GLU A 80 -9.26 -11.50 -15.71
CA GLU A 80 -9.23 -11.43 -17.16
C GLU A 80 -9.51 -10.01 -17.66
N GLY A 81 -8.57 -9.47 -18.44
CA GLY A 81 -8.63 -8.14 -19.03
C GLY A 81 -7.99 -7.07 -18.15
N ARG A 82 -8.04 -5.82 -18.62
CA ARG A 82 -7.42 -4.66 -17.98
C ARG A 82 -8.44 -3.64 -17.52
N VAL A 83 -8.10 -2.91 -16.46
CA VAL A 83 -8.85 -1.78 -15.92
C VAL A 83 -8.24 -0.48 -16.42
N ASP A 84 -9.06 0.48 -16.83
CA ASP A 84 -8.58 1.84 -17.09
C ASP A 84 -8.22 2.54 -15.77
N LEU A 85 -6.92 2.70 -15.53
CA LEU A 85 -6.38 3.41 -14.37
C LEU A 85 -6.02 4.86 -14.70
N SER A 86 -6.17 5.31 -15.94
CA SER A 86 -5.89 6.70 -16.34
C SER A 86 -7.03 7.64 -15.93
N ALA A 87 -8.26 7.13 -15.99
CA ALA A 87 -9.42 7.76 -15.37
C ALA A 87 -9.35 7.60 -13.84
N GLY A 88 -9.71 8.66 -13.09
CA GLY A 88 -9.93 8.51 -11.65
C GLY A 88 -11.06 7.49 -11.40
N TRP A 89 -11.05 6.80 -10.27
CA TRP A 89 -12.05 5.79 -9.87
C TRP A 89 -13.51 6.07 -10.33
N ARG A 90 -14.05 7.27 -10.06
CA ARG A 90 -15.38 7.70 -10.50
C ARG A 90 -15.62 7.64 -12.02
N GLU A 91 -14.63 8.04 -12.82
CA GLU A 91 -14.72 8.01 -14.29
C GLU A 91 -14.37 6.61 -14.83
N GLY A 92 -13.48 5.88 -14.15
CA GLY A 92 -13.13 4.50 -14.46
C GLY A 92 -14.19 3.47 -14.07
N GLY A 93 -15.27 3.89 -13.42
CA GLY A 93 -16.42 3.03 -13.07
C GLY A 93 -16.23 2.16 -11.83
N TRP A 94 -15.09 2.22 -11.16
CA TRP A 94 -14.78 1.50 -9.93
C TRP A 94 -14.74 2.45 -8.72
N SER A 95 -14.86 1.91 -7.52
CA SER A 95 -14.78 2.69 -6.28
C SER A 95 -13.96 1.95 -5.25
N THR A 96 -13.41 2.69 -4.30
CA THR A 96 -12.71 2.10 -3.15
C THR A 96 -13.37 2.57 -1.87
N VAL A 97 -13.42 1.67 -0.91
CA VAL A 97 -13.81 1.94 0.48
C VAL A 97 -12.82 1.18 1.35
N SER A 98 -12.52 1.68 2.54
CA SER A 98 -11.65 0.97 3.46
C SER A 98 -12.32 0.70 4.79
N GLY A 99 -12.15 -0.53 5.28
CA GLY A 99 -12.27 -0.83 6.71
C GLY A 99 -10.93 -0.68 7.42
N GLY A 100 -10.88 -1.05 8.69
CA GLY A 100 -9.63 -1.11 9.44
C GLY A 100 -9.83 -1.24 10.94
N GLY A 101 -8.70 -1.37 11.63
CA GLY A 101 -8.64 -1.44 13.09
C GLY A 101 -7.50 -0.58 13.61
N LEU A 102 -7.70 0.00 14.79
CA LEU A 102 -6.67 0.75 15.50
C LEU A 102 -6.64 0.27 16.94
N ASP A 103 -5.47 -0.20 17.38
CA ASP A 103 -5.20 -0.61 18.74
C ASP A 103 -4.23 0.38 19.40
N VAL A 104 -4.67 0.98 20.50
CA VAL A 104 -3.95 2.04 21.22
C VAL A 104 -3.96 1.74 22.70
N GLU A 105 -2.77 1.66 23.29
CA GLU A 105 -2.59 1.54 24.74
C GLU A 105 -1.72 2.68 25.24
N GLY A 106 -2.17 3.38 26.30
CA GLY A 106 -1.39 4.45 26.91
C GLY A 106 -1.02 5.60 25.97
N GLY A 107 -1.79 5.82 24.89
CA GLY A 107 -1.51 6.83 23.86
C GLY A 107 -0.50 6.39 22.78
N ARG A 108 -0.03 5.13 22.82
CA ARG A 108 0.83 4.54 21.81
C ARG A 108 0.02 3.59 20.91
N VAL A 109 0.19 3.71 19.60
CA VAL A 109 -0.37 2.76 18.63
C VAL A 109 0.41 1.44 18.74
N LEU A 110 -0.30 0.36 19.06
CA LEU A 110 0.24 -1.01 19.11
C LEU A 110 -0.05 -1.78 17.83
N GLY A 111 -1.20 -1.51 17.21
CA GLY A 111 -1.65 -2.16 15.99
C GLY A 111 -2.48 -1.21 15.14
N ARG A 112 -2.31 -1.30 13.83
CA ARG A 112 -3.15 -0.61 12.85
C ARG A 112 -3.30 -1.46 11.59
N SER A 113 -4.53 -1.67 11.18
CA SER A 113 -4.86 -2.24 9.86
C SER A 113 -5.75 -1.30 9.08
N VAL A 114 -5.60 -1.37 7.76
CA VAL A 114 -6.43 -0.68 6.78
C VAL A 114 -6.77 -1.74 5.74
N ASP A 115 -8.06 -1.92 5.45
CA ASP A 115 -8.54 -3.01 4.60
C ASP A 115 -9.26 -2.45 3.35
N PRO A 116 -8.52 -2.01 2.32
CA PRO A 116 -9.12 -1.48 1.09
C PRO A 116 -9.95 -2.52 0.36
N HIS A 117 -11.13 -2.10 -0.09
CA HIS A 117 -12.03 -2.87 -0.91
C HIS A 117 -12.35 -2.10 -2.19
N VAL A 118 -11.85 -2.59 -3.31
CA VAL A 118 -12.16 -2.10 -4.65
C VAL A 118 -13.40 -2.82 -5.17
N THR A 119 -14.40 -2.06 -5.60
CA THR A 119 -15.66 -2.60 -6.14
C THR A 119 -15.99 -1.98 -7.49
N GLY A 120 -16.89 -2.63 -8.23
CA GLY A 120 -17.36 -2.11 -9.52
C GLY A 120 -16.33 -2.19 -10.64
N ILE A 121 -15.28 -3.01 -10.47
CA ILE A 121 -14.27 -3.19 -11.53
C ILE A 121 -14.95 -3.81 -12.73
N VAL A 122 -14.79 -3.18 -13.89
CA VAL A 122 -15.15 -3.73 -15.19
C VAL A 122 -13.90 -3.70 -16.07
N THR A 123 -13.48 -4.85 -16.55
CA THR A 123 -12.31 -4.96 -17.43
C THR A 123 -12.68 -4.71 -18.89
N ASP A 124 -11.69 -4.45 -19.74
CA ASP A 124 -11.85 -4.36 -21.20
C ASP A 124 -12.36 -5.68 -21.84
N ALA A 125 -12.17 -6.82 -21.18
CA ALA A 125 -12.77 -8.11 -21.53
C ALA A 125 -14.25 -8.24 -21.10
N GLY A 126 -14.82 -7.21 -20.47
CA GLY A 126 -16.21 -7.18 -20.01
C GLY A 126 -16.45 -8.01 -18.74
N LYS A 127 -15.41 -8.45 -18.05
CA LYS A 127 -15.52 -9.17 -16.78
C LYS A 127 -15.67 -8.20 -15.63
N ARG A 128 -16.31 -8.66 -14.55
CA ARG A 128 -16.56 -7.86 -13.35
C ARG A 128 -15.90 -8.47 -12.15
N TYR A 129 -15.26 -7.62 -11.34
CA TYR A 129 -14.54 -8.06 -10.15
C TYR A 129 -14.73 -7.10 -8.96
N GLY A 130 -14.48 -7.64 -7.78
CA GLY A 130 -14.06 -6.90 -6.60
C GLY A 130 -12.67 -7.37 -6.15
N VAL A 131 -11.92 -6.47 -5.50
CA VAL A 131 -10.61 -6.79 -4.91
C VAL A 131 -10.59 -6.36 -3.45
N ARG A 132 -10.29 -7.28 -2.53
CA ARG A 132 -10.06 -6.95 -1.12
C ARG A 132 -8.57 -7.04 -0.81
N ILE A 133 -8.06 -6.07 -0.07
CA ILE A 133 -6.66 -5.97 0.33
C ILE A 133 -6.65 -5.88 1.85
N TYR A 134 -5.97 -6.79 2.52
CA TYR A 134 -5.84 -6.78 3.98
C TYR A 134 -4.44 -6.30 4.36
N TYR A 135 -4.31 -5.05 4.78
CA TYR A 135 -3.02 -4.41 5.01
C TYR A 135 -2.82 -4.06 6.49
N CYS A 136 -1.67 -4.46 7.03
CA CYS A 136 -1.22 -4.08 8.35
C CYS A 136 -0.20 -2.94 8.22
N ASP A 137 -0.53 -1.78 8.74
CA ASP A 137 0.34 -0.61 8.75
C ASP A 137 1.29 -0.62 9.96
N VAL A 138 0.78 -1.06 11.10
CA VAL A 138 1.53 -1.15 12.36
C VAL A 138 1.16 -2.44 13.07
N SER A 139 2.16 -3.16 13.57
CA SER A 139 1.98 -4.30 14.47
C SER A 139 3.23 -4.43 15.34
N VAL A 140 3.08 -4.19 16.65
CA VAL A 140 4.18 -4.30 17.62
C VAL A 140 4.49 -5.76 17.94
N ASP A 141 3.46 -6.61 18.08
CA ASP A 141 3.63 -8.02 18.48
C ASP A 141 4.07 -8.90 17.31
N HIS A 142 3.70 -8.53 16.08
CA HIS A 142 4.03 -9.26 14.86
C HIS A 142 4.53 -8.29 13.78
N PRO A 143 5.78 -7.78 13.90
CA PRO A 143 6.32 -6.80 12.95
C PRO A 143 6.51 -7.36 11.53
N ASP A 144 6.66 -8.68 11.41
CA ASP A 144 6.72 -9.42 10.14
C ASP A 144 5.38 -9.43 9.38
N TRP A 145 4.28 -9.01 10.03
CA TRP A 145 2.97 -8.86 9.40
C TRP A 145 2.75 -7.50 8.74
N VAL A 146 3.63 -6.51 8.99
CA VAL A 146 3.53 -5.19 8.36
C VAL A 146 3.67 -5.31 6.84
N GLY A 147 2.69 -4.81 6.11
CA GLY A 147 2.50 -5.04 4.68
C GLY A 147 1.14 -5.68 4.36
N VAL A 148 0.96 -6.09 3.10
CA VAL A 148 -0.26 -6.80 2.69
C VAL A 148 -0.19 -8.23 3.19
N SER A 149 -1.21 -8.67 3.90
CA SER A 149 -1.31 -10.02 4.48
C SER A 149 -2.23 -10.94 3.69
N GLU A 150 -3.15 -10.38 2.90
CA GLU A 150 -4.05 -11.13 2.03
C GLU A 150 -4.56 -10.22 0.91
N ILE A 151 -4.69 -10.79 -0.29
CA ILE A 151 -5.43 -10.17 -1.40
C ILE A 151 -6.46 -11.18 -1.88
N ASP A 152 -7.69 -10.72 -2.02
CA ASP A 152 -8.78 -11.47 -2.63
C ASP A 152 -9.18 -10.85 -3.95
N VAL A 153 -9.21 -11.65 -5.01
CA VAL A 153 -9.86 -11.29 -6.28
C VAL A 153 -11.15 -12.09 -6.38
N ILE A 154 -12.28 -11.38 -6.49
CA ILE A 154 -13.61 -11.97 -6.44
C ILE A 154 -14.34 -11.62 -7.73
N ALA A 155 -14.77 -12.62 -8.50
CA ALA A 155 -15.64 -12.36 -9.64
C ALA A 155 -16.99 -11.83 -9.16
N THR A 156 -17.53 -10.84 -9.84
CA THR A 156 -18.89 -10.34 -9.60
C THR A 156 -19.82 -10.94 -10.62
N ARG A 157 -20.87 -11.61 -10.15
CA ARG A 157 -21.89 -12.22 -11.01
C ARG A 157 -22.77 -11.14 -11.67
N PRO A 158 -23.51 -11.48 -12.74
CA PRO A 158 -24.40 -10.53 -13.42
C PRO A 158 -25.48 -9.91 -12.52
N ASP A 159 -25.91 -10.64 -11.48
CA ASP A 159 -26.86 -10.19 -10.46
C ASP A 159 -26.25 -9.25 -9.42
N GLY A 160 -24.94 -9.01 -9.47
CA GLY A 160 -24.19 -8.14 -8.55
C GLY A 160 -23.61 -8.88 -7.34
N GLU A 161 -23.91 -10.17 -7.17
CA GLU A 161 -23.43 -10.97 -6.05
C GLU A 161 -21.99 -11.46 -6.24
N GLU A 162 -21.34 -11.83 -5.14
CA GLU A 162 -20.01 -12.43 -5.18
C GLU A 162 -20.04 -13.84 -5.80
N GLY A 163 -19.11 -14.05 -6.72
CA GLY A 163 -18.89 -15.29 -7.44
C GLY A 163 -17.68 -16.05 -6.93
N GLU A 164 -16.94 -16.65 -7.85
CA GLU A 164 -15.71 -17.36 -7.54
C GLU A 164 -14.66 -16.39 -6.97
N LYS A 165 -13.88 -16.89 -5.99
CA LYS A 165 -12.85 -16.13 -5.29
C LYS A 165 -11.48 -16.79 -5.48
N ARG A 166 -10.46 -15.97 -5.66
CA ARG A 166 -9.05 -16.35 -5.55
C ARG A 166 -8.40 -15.57 -4.43
N VAL A 167 -7.75 -16.31 -3.53
CA VAL A 167 -7.09 -15.78 -2.33
C VAL A 167 -5.59 -15.91 -2.51
N MET A 168 -4.86 -14.87 -2.14
CA MET A 168 -3.41 -14.78 -2.20
C MET A 168 -2.86 -14.33 -0.86
N GLY A 169 -1.82 -15.00 -0.36
CA GLY A 169 -1.04 -14.53 0.78
C GLY A 169 -1.64 -14.81 2.16
N LYS A 170 -2.93 -15.16 2.26
CA LYS A 170 -3.62 -15.45 3.54
C LYS A 170 -2.74 -16.23 4.52
N ILE A 171 -2.34 -15.54 5.58
CA ILE A 171 -1.67 -16.16 6.73
C ILE A 171 -2.76 -16.85 7.55
N LEU A 172 -2.64 -18.17 7.75
CA LEU A 172 -3.52 -18.91 8.66
C LEU A 172 -3.17 -18.46 10.08
N ARG A 173 -4.13 -17.78 10.73
CA ARG A 173 -4.07 -17.45 12.17
C ARG A 173 -4.64 -18.58 13.00
#